data_AF-A0AAV0PD71-F1
#
_entry.id   AF-A0AAV0PD71-F1
#
_cell.length_a   1.000
_cell.length_b   1.000
_cell.length_c   1.000
_cell.angle_alpha   90.00
_cell.angle_beta   90.00
_cell.angle_gamma   90.00
#
_symmetry.space_group_name_H-M   'P 1'
#
loop_
_entity.id
_entity.type
_entity.pdbx_description
1 polymer ?
#
loop_
_entity_poly.entity_id
_entity_poly.type
_entity_poly.pdbx_seq_one_letter_code
_entity_poly.pdbx_strand_id
1 'polypeptide(L)'
;MEKFVTYIVNMMKREKFFASQGETGPIILAQIENEYGHLQGFYGVGHNYSDWAARMAVSKDIGVPWIMCREGDALDPVIDTVNDFYGDYYHPNSVNKPKIWTEAWTGWIQTHYEPVFHRPTQDLAFAAARFFQKGGSVINYYMYHGGTNFGRTGGGGFTTSYDFDGPIDEYGLVRFPKWGHLKELHEAIKLCENVVLNTNQPTNIAIGPSQEGTVWGDPSSKICVAFLANYDNTNDATVVFQNASYDIPAWSVSILPDCKNVVFNTAKKCGEVQFGGDSSSNNPLKWEVFVEKAGIWGKEADLVYNGLVDQLNVTKDASDYLWYTTSIDVGGNEEFMKDGSQLALVIQFQSHHLHAFVNGELLNKG
;
A
#
# COMPACT_ATOMS: atom_id res chain seq x y z
N MET A 1 0.80 -12.95 -18.85
CA MET A 1 1.18 -11.53 -18.73
C MET A 1 1.00 -10.75 -20.04
N GLU A 2 1.86 -10.92 -21.05
CA GLU A 2 1.87 -10.06 -22.25
C GLU A 2 0.51 -9.87 -22.93
N LYS A 3 -0.26 -10.95 -23.13
CA LYS A 3 -1.58 -10.88 -23.76
C LYS A 3 -2.53 -9.91 -23.02
N PHE A 4 -2.54 -9.97 -21.70
CA PHE A 4 -3.39 -9.13 -20.86
C PHE A 4 -2.91 -7.68 -20.85
N VAL A 5 -1.60 -7.45 -20.68
CA VAL A 5 -1.01 -6.10 -20.76
C VAL A 5 -1.31 -5.46 -22.12
N THR A 6 -1.12 -6.21 -23.21
CA THR A 6 -1.44 -5.74 -24.57
C THR A 6 -2.92 -5.41 -24.73
N TYR A 7 -3.81 -6.23 -24.17
CA TYR A 7 -5.25 -5.97 -24.20
C TYR A 7 -5.61 -4.65 -23.47
N ILE A 8 -5.10 -4.44 -22.26
CA ILE A 8 -5.34 -3.21 -21.49
C ILE A 8 -4.75 -2.00 -22.23
N VAL A 9 -3.52 -2.07 -22.71
CA VAL A 9 -2.89 -0.96 -23.45
C VAL A 9 -3.70 -0.63 -24.71
N ASN A 10 -4.13 -1.62 -25.48
CA ASN A 10 -4.94 -1.39 -26.68
C ASN A 10 -6.29 -0.75 -26.34
N MET A 11 -6.92 -1.17 -25.24
CA MET A 11 -8.15 -0.55 -24.74
C MET A 11 -7.92 0.93 -24.38
N MET A 12 -6.88 1.23 -23.59
CA MET A 12 -6.54 2.62 -23.22
C MET A 12 -6.19 3.48 -24.45
N LYS A 13 -5.46 2.91 -25.42
CA LYS A 13 -5.14 3.59 -26.69
C LYS A 13 -6.38 3.91 -27.51
N ARG A 14 -7.32 2.96 -27.62
CA ARG A 14 -8.57 3.14 -28.36
C ARG A 14 -9.40 4.28 -27.78
N GLU A 15 -9.48 4.36 -26.45
CA GLU A 15 -10.20 5.42 -25.74
C GLU A 15 -9.39 6.71 -25.57
N LYS A 16 -8.15 6.78 -26.10
CA LYS A 16 -7.24 7.93 -26.02
C LYS A 16 -6.92 8.39 -24.59
N PHE A 17 -6.71 7.44 -23.68
CA PHE A 17 -6.44 7.77 -22.27
C PHE A 17 -4.98 8.10 -21.97
N PHE A 18 -4.02 7.80 -22.84
CA PHE A 18 -2.63 8.24 -22.64
C PHE A 18 -2.49 9.73 -22.95
N ALA A 19 -1.79 10.47 -22.08
CA ALA A 19 -1.52 11.90 -22.26
C ALA A 19 -0.79 12.22 -23.58
N SER A 20 -0.07 11.23 -24.14
CA SER A 20 0.55 11.30 -25.46
C SER A 20 -0.43 11.39 -26.63
N GLN A 21 -1.71 11.06 -26.42
CA GLN A 21 -2.75 11.01 -27.46
C GLN A 21 -3.62 12.28 -27.54
N GLY A 22 -3.33 13.29 -26.72
CA GLY A 22 -4.00 14.60 -26.73
C GLY A 22 -4.12 15.21 -25.34
N GLU A 23 -4.55 16.49 -25.27
CA GLU A 23 -4.64 17.29 -24.03
C GLU A 23 -5.60 16.71 -22.96
N THR A 24 -6.41 15.72 -23.30
CA THR A 24 -7.42 15.13 -22.42
C THR A 24 -7.08 13.75 -21.86
N GLY A 25 -5.97 13.13 -22.28
CA GLY A 25 -5.58 11.80 -21.80
C GLY A 25 -5.00 11.87 -20.38
N PRO A 26 -5.62 11.25 -19.35
CA PRO A 26 -5.17 11.40 -17.97
C PRO A 26 -3.98 10.51 -17.58
N ILE A 27 -3.63 9.48 -18.37
CA ILE A 27 -2.57 8.53 -18.02
C ILE A 27 -1.21 9.13 -18.38
N ILE A 28 -0.43 9.45 -17.34
CA ILE A 28 0.90 10.05 -17.44
C ILE A 28 2.05 9.07 -17.14
N LEU A 29 1.76 7.93 -16.50
CA LEU A 29 2.70 6.87 -16.14
C LEU A 29 1.98 5.53 -16.19
N ALA A 30 2.71 4.46 -16.48
CA ALA A 30 2.20 3.08 -16.35
C ALA A 30 3.24 2.19 -15.66
N GLN A 31 2.81 1.30 -14.79
CA GLN A 31 3.69 0.34 -14.12
C GLN A 31 3.60 -1.04 -14.78
N ILE A 32 4.75 -1.68 -14.97
CA ILE A 32 4.83 -3.10 -15.27
C ILE A 32 5.44 -3.82 -14.07
N GLU A 33 4.94 -5.00 -13.74
CA GLU A 33 5.31 -5.72 -12.50
C GLU A 33 5.00 -4.94 -11.21
N ASN A 34 5.24 -5.59 -10.06
CA ASN A 34 5.13 -4.94 -8.75
C ASN A 34 6.09 -5.56 -7.74
N GLU A 35 7.07 -4.77 -7.29
CA GLU A 35 8.07 -5.15 -6.27
C GLU A 35 8.85 -6.44 -6.55
N TYR A 36 9.09 -6.74 -7.84
CA TYR A 36 9.73 -7.97 -8.26
C TYR A 36 11.21 -8.06 -7.87
N GLY A 37 11.89 -6.93 -7.67
CA GLY A 37 13.33 -6.87 -7.37
C GLY A 37 13.73 -7.69 -6.15
N HIS A 38 12.88 -7.73 -5.12
CA HIS A 38 13.10 -8.57 -3.94
C HIS A 38 12.95 -10.06 -4.23
N LEU A 39 12.16 -10.42 -5.24
CA LEU A 39 11.87 -11.79 -5.63
C LEU A 39 12.91 -12.36 -6.62
N GLN A 40 13.60 -11.52 -7.37
CA GLN A 40 14.55 -11.94 -8.42
C GLN A 40 15.54 -13.01 -7.92
N GLY A 41 16.13 -12.81 -6.74
CA GLY A 41 17.14 -13.73 -6.18
C GLY A 41 16.60 -15.11 -5.80
N PHE A 42 15.29 -15.27 -5.63
CA PHE A 42 14.67 -16.57 -5.36
C PHE A 42 14.47 -17.40 -6.64
N TYR A 43 14.54 -16.77 -7.81
CA TYR A 43 14.35 -17.42 -9.10
C TYR A 43 15.66 -17.42 -9.89
N GLY A 44 16.15 -18.59 -10.29
CA GLY A 44 17.42 -18.71 -11.03
C GLY A 44 17.47 -17.95 -12.37
N VAL A 45 16.33 -17.49 -12.88
CA VAL A 45 16.19 -16.66 -14.10
C VAL A 45 15.47 -15.33 -13.85
N GLY A 46 15.40 -14.87 -12.58
CA GLY A 46 14.61 -13.70 -12.19
C GLY A 46 14.97 -12.44 -12.98
N HIS A 47 16.26 -12.13 -13.12
CA HIS A 47 16.72 -10.99 -13.93
C HIS A 47 16.30 -11.09 -15.40
N ASN A 48 16.32 -12.28 -16.01
CA ASN A 48 15.90 -12.44 -17.40
C ASN A 48 14.41 -12.13 -17.58
N TYR A 49 13.61 -12.41 -16.56
CA TYR A 49 12.18 -12.12 -16.55
C TYR A 49 11.90 -10.62 -16.42
N SER A 50 12.52 -9.93 -15.46
CA SER A 50 12.32 -8.48 -15.27
C SER A 50 12.75 -7.70 -16.52
N ASP A 51 13.91 -8.06 -17.09
CA ASP A 51 14.38 -7.56 -18.39
C ASP A 51 13.36 -7.75 -19.51
N TRP A 52 12.79 -8.96 -19.62
CA TRP A 52 11.77 -9.27 -20.62
C TRP A 52 10.50 -8.47 -20.38
N ALA A 53 10.04 -8.32 -19.13
CA ALA A 53 8.85 -7.57 -18.78
C ALA A 53 9.01 -6.08 -19.12
N ALA A 54 10.15 -5.48 -18.78
CA ALA A 54 10.51 -4.11 -19.15
C ALA A 54 10.51 -3.91 -20.67
N ARG A 55 11.21 -4.77 -21.42
CA ARG A 55 11.25 -4.69 -22.90
C ARG A 55 9.87 -4.88 -23.53
N MET A 56 9.06 -5.81 -23.00
CA MET A 56 7.70 -6.07 -23.46
C MET A 56 6.80 -4.85 -23.22
N ALA A 57 6.86 -4.22 -22.05
CA ALA A 57 6.08 -3.04 -21.73
C ALA A 57 6.45 -1.84 -22.62
N VAL A 58 7.75 -1.54 -22.74
CA VAL A 58 8.27 -0.46 -23.58
C VAL A 58 7.87 -0.66 -25.05
N SER A 59 7.89 -1.89 -25.55
CA SER A 59 7.46 -2.21 -26.93
C SER A 59 5.98 -1.88 -27.22
N LYS A 60 5.15 -1.67 -26.20
CA LYS A 60 3.75 -1.29 -26.38
C LYS A 60 3.57 0.17 -26.78
N ASP A 61 4.63 0.98 -26.76
CA ASP A 61 4.68 2.35 -27.31
C ASP A 61 3.50 3.23 -26.86
N ILE A 62 3.35 3.41 -25.54
CA ILE A 62 2.25 4.17 -24.94
C ILE A 62 2.48 5.70 -24.97
N GLY A 63 3.66 6.15 -25.41
CA GLY A 63 4.04 7.56 -25.50
C GLY A 63 4.21 8.30 -24.15
N VAL A 64 4.10 7.58 -23.03
CA VAL A 64 4.37 8.08 -21.66
C VAL A 64 5.32 7.11 -20.95
N PRO A 65 6.03 7.51 -19.88
CA PRO A 65 7.02 6.66 -19.23
C PRO A 65 6.43 5.40 -18.58
N TRP A 66 7.24 4.34 -18.59
CA TRP A 66 7.02 3.13 -17.79
C TRP A 66 7.81 3.21 -16.48
N ILE A 67 7.23 2.69 -15.41
CA ILE A 67 7.85 2.57 -14.09
C ILE A 67 7.88 1.11 -13.60
N MET A 68 8.79 0.79 -12.69
CA MET A 68 8.84 -0.46 -11.91
C MET A 68 9.20 -0.13 -10.45
N CYS A 69 8.32 -0.45 -9.50
CA CYS A 69 8.57 -0.19 -8.08
C CYS A 69 9.48 -1.25 -7.46
N ARG A 70 10.38 -0.83 -6.57
CA ARG A 70 11.39 -1.68 -5.90
C ARG A 70 12.25 -2.50 -6.87
N GLU A 71 12.49 -1.99 -8.07
CA GLU A 71 13.27 -2.64 -9.13
C GLU A 71 14.58 -1.89 -9.41
N GLY A 72 15.56 -1.97 -8.50
CA GLY A 72 16.78 -1.15 -8.58
C GLY A 72 17.65 -1.38 -9.82
N ASP A 73 17.44 -2.46 -10.56
CA ASP A 73 18.13 -2.79 -11.82
C ASP A 73 17.24 -2.63 -13.07
N ALA A 74 16.12 -1.90 -12.97
CA ALA A 74 15.22 -1.67 -14.10
C ALA A 74 15.94 -1.10 -15.34
N LEU A 75 15.76 -1.79 -16.48
CA LEU A 75 16.36 -1.40 -17.75
C LEU A 75 15.84 -0.07 -18.27
N ASP A 76 16.74 0.74 -18.84
CA ASP A 76 16.34 1.94 -19.58
C ASP A 76 15.36 1.61 -20.73
N PRO A 77 14.34 2.45 -20.98
CA PRO A 77 14.04 3.74 -20.34
C PRO A 77 13.12 3.66 -19.09
N VAL A 78 12.90 2.47 -18.51
CA VAL A 78 11.99 2.30 -17.37
C VAL A 78 12.55 2.99 -16.13
N ILE A 79 11.69 3.71 -15.41
CA ILE A 79 12.05 4.44 -14.20
C ILE A 79 11.79 3.53 -12.99
N ASP A 80 12.83 3.22 -12.23
CA ASP A 80 12.66 2.56 -10.94
C ASP A 80 12.08 3.53 -9.91
N THR A 81 11.28 3.02 -8.97
CA THR A 81 10.57 3.84 -7.96
C THR A 81 10.63 3.22 -6.57
N VAL A 82 10.27 3.99 -5.54
CA VAL A 82 10.25 3.55 -4.14
C VAL A 82 8.84 3.35 -3.60
N ASN A 83 8.68 2.35 -2.75
CA ASN A 83 7.50 2.06 -1.93
C ASN A 83 7.97 1.91 -0.49
N ASP A 84 7.61 2.79 0.43
CA ASP A 84 8.04 2.70 1.83
C ASP A 84 7.24 3.66 2.71
N PHE A 85 7.48 3.66 4.02
CA PHE A 85 7.07 4.74 4.91
C PHE A 85 7.88 6.01 4.66
N TYR A 86 9.13 5.89 4.20
CA TYR A 86 10.05 7.00 3.92
C TYR A 86 10.78 6.82 2.59
N GLY A 87 10.60 7.74 1.65
CA GLY A 87 11.30 7.76 0.35
C GLY A 87 12.45 8.77 0.27
N ASP A 88 12.79 9.47 1.35
CA ASP A 88 13.69 10.64 1.29
C ASP A 88 15.15 10.28 1.00
N TYR A 89 15.62 9.09 1.36
CA TYR A 89 16.96 8.59 1.02
C TYR A 89 17.04 7.73 -0.26
N TYR A 90 15.90 7.44 -0.89
CA TYR A 90 15.89 6.70 -2.14
C TYR A 90 16.54 7.52 -3.28
N HIS A 91 17.26 6.84 -4.16
CA HIS A 91 17.78 7.39 -5.40
C HIS A 91 17.50 6.41 -6.54
N PRO A 92 16.99 6.90 -7.70
CA PRO A 92 16.79 6.04 -8.85
C PRO A 92 18.13 5.52 -9.36
N ASN A 93 18.09 4.45 -10.14
CA ASN A 93 19.29 3.75 -10.62
C ASN A 93 20.14 4.55 -11.62
N SER A 94 19.66 5.73 -12.03
CA SER A 94 20.36 6.67 -12.90
C SER A 94 20.04 8.11 -12.51
N VAL A 95 21.04 9.00 -12.55
CA VAL A 95 20.87 10.44 -12.27
C VAL A 95 19.98 11.16 -13.28
N ASN A 96 19.71 10.54 -14.44
CA ASN A 96 18.83 11.08 -15.48
C ASN A 96 17.36 10.70 -15.27
N LYS A 97 17.04 9.91 -14.23
CA LYS A 97 15.68 9.49 -13.90
C LYS A 97 15.13 10.34 -12.76
N PRO A 98 13.83 10.71 -12.81
CA PRO A 98 13.20 11.43 -11.71
C PRO A 98 13.04 10.53 -10.48
N LYS A 99 13.11 11.12 -9.30
CA LYS A 99 12.82 10.44 -8.04
C LYS A 99 11.31 10.39 -7.82
N ILE A 100 10.72 9.19 -7.88
CA ILE A 100 9.28 8.93 -7.77
C ILE A 100 9.01 8.00 -6.59
N TRP A 101 8.04 8.38 -5.75
CA TRP A 101 7.55 7.58 -4.63
C TRP A 101 6.15 7.07 -4.95
N THR A 102 6.09 5.83 -5.45
CA THR A 102 4.86 5.18 -5.92
C THR A 102 3.94 4.74 -4.78
N GLU A 103 4.49 4.43 -3.62
CA GLU A 103 3.68 4.09 -2.44
C GLU A 103 4.23 4.73 -1.17
N ALA A 104 3.74 5.94 -0.87
CA ALA A 104 3.90 6.57 0.43
C ALA A 104 2.83 6.00 1.38
N TRP A 105 3.21 4.99 2.16
CA TRP A 105 2.26 4.22 2.97
C TRP A 105 1.57 5.09 4.03
N THR A 106 0.26 5.27 3.92
CA THR A 106 -0.52 6.17 4.80
C THR A 106 -0.92 5.54 6.14
N GLY A 107 -0.71 4.23 6.25
CA GLY A 107 -1.07 3.35 7.34
C GLY A 107 -0.63 1.93 6.96
N TRP A 108 -1.44 0.93 7.28
CA TRP A 108 -1.15 -0.46 6.90
C TRP A 108 -2.42 -1.27 6.67
N ILE A 109 -2.27 -2.38 5.97
CA ILE A 109 -3.29 -3.43 5.84
C ILE A 109 -3.67 -3.99 7.23
N GLN A 110 -4.94 -4.32 7.41
CA GLN A 110 -5.43 -4.97 8.62
C GLN A 110 -5.63 -6.47 8.36
N THR A 111 -5.08 -7.32 9.22
CA THR A 111 -5.38 -8.76 9.23
C THR A 111 -6.47 -9.08 10.26
N HIS A 112 -7.11 -10.25 10.14
CA HIS A 112 -8.22 -10.65 11.02
C HIS A 112 -7.83 -10.81 12.51
N TYR A 113 -6.54 -10.81 12.84
CA TYR A 113 -6.02 -11.11 14.17
C TYR A 113 -5.21 -9.97 14.78
N GLU A 114 -4.97 -8.90 14.03
CA GLU A 114 -4.12 -7.79 14.46
C GLU A 114 -4.95 -6.52 14.72
N PRO A 115 -4.47 -5.66 15.63
CA PRO A 115 -5.09 -4.36 15.84
C PRO A 115 -4.98 -3.47 14.59
N VAL A 116 -5.87 -2.49 14.49
CA VAL A 116 -5.80 -1.47 13.43
C VAL A 116 -4.51 -0.66 13.58
N PHE A 117 -3.72 -0.60 12.52
CA PHE A 117 -2.53 0.22 12.44
C PHE A 117 -2.90 1.66 12.05
N HIS A 118 -2.36 2.64 12.77
CA HIS A 118 -2.52 4.07 12.46
C HIS A 118 -1.16 4.73 12.27
N ARG A 119 -1.00 5.51 11.20
CA ARG A 119 0.18 6.35 10.96
C ARG A 119 -0.15 7.80 11.33
N PRO A 120 0.64 8.43 12.23
CA PRO A 120 0.42 9.83 12.58
C PRO A 120 0.43 10.76 11.36
N THR A 121 -0.49 11.73 11.36
CA THR A 121 -0.62 12.71 10.27
C THR A 121 0.67 13.52 10.07
N GLN A 122 1.28 13.94 11.18
CA GLN A 122 2.50 14.73 11.21
C GLN A 122 3.69 13.94 10.65
N ASP A 123 3.73 12.63 10.93
CA ASP A 123 4.78 11.74 10.44
C ASP A 123 4.72 11.58 8.91
N LEU A 124 3.52 11.33 8.36
CA LEU A 124 3.32 11.25 6.92
C LEU A 124 3.67 12.58 6.23
N ALA A 125 3.27 13.71 6.82
CA ALA A 125 3.62 15.04 6.31
C ALA A 125 5.14 15.30 6.39
N PHE A 126 5.80 14.88 7.47
CA PHE A 126 7.26 14.96 7.62
C PHE A 126 7.96 14.17 6.51
N ALA A 127 7.57 12.91 6.32
CA ALA A 127 8.16 12.04 5.31
C ALA A 127 7.97 12.60 3.88
N ALA A 128 6.77 13.11 3.56
CA ALA A 128 6.49 13.75 2.28
C ALA A 128 7.28 15.06 2.08
N ALA A 129 7.35 15.94 3.09
CA ALA A 129 8.13 17.18 3.01
C ALA A 129 9.63 16.90 2.85
N ARG A 130 10.17 15.90 3.58
CA ARG A 130 11.55 15.42 3.43
C ARG A 130 11.83 14.88 2.03
N PHE A 131 10.87 14.15 1.44
CA PHE A 131 10.99 13.64 0.09
C PHE A 131 11.13 14.78 -0.94
N PHE A 132 10.26 15.78 -0.91
CA PHE A 132 10.36 16.96 -1.78
C PHE A 132 11.61 17.79 -1.50
N GLN A 133 11.96 17.99 -0.22
CA GLN A 133 13.20 18.67 0.18
C GLN A 133 14.42 18.07 -0.53
N LYS A 134 14.50 16.74 -0.63
CA LYS A 134 15.59 15.99 -1.25
C LYS A 134 15.37 15.66 -2.73
N GLY A 135 14.61 16.48 -3.45
CA GLY A 135 14.47 16.39 -4.91
C GLY A 135 13.48 15.32 -5.38
N GLY A 136 12.62 14.82 -4.50
CA GLY A 136 11.45 14.04 -4.89
C GLY A 136 10.53 14.84 -5.80
N SER A 137 10.02 14.21 -6.86
CA SER A 137 9.25 14.89 -7.91
C SER A 137 7.79 14.46 -7.99
N VAL A 138 7.51 13.20 -7.65
CA VAL A 138 6.17 12.62 -7.66
C VAL A 138 5.99 11.79 -6.40
N ILE A 139 4.88 11.99 -5.69
CA ILE A 139 4.47 11.19 -4.55
C ILE A 139 3.05 10.66 -4.80
N ASN A 140 2.82 9.40 -4.47
CA ASN A 140 1.50 8.79 -4.44
C ASN A 140 1.23 8.22 -3.05
N TYR A 141 0.09 8.61 -2.46
CA TYR A 141 -0.34 8.09 -1.16
C TYR A 141 -0.97 6.72 -1.34
N TYR A 142 -0.36 5.69 -0.77
CA TYR A 142 -0.91 4.34 -0.74
C TYR A 142 -1.41 4.07 0.68
N MET A 143 -2.69 4.22 1.01
CA MET A 143 -3.81 4.58 0.13
C MET A 143 -4.29 6.02 0.39
N TYR A 144 -4.63 6.74 -0.69
CA TYR A 144 -5.37 7.98 -0.55
C TYR A 144 -6.83 7.72 -0.10
N HIS A 145 -7.47 6.74 -0.73
CA HIS A 145 -8.71 6.10 -0.32
C HIS A 145 -8.51 4.59 -0.47
N GLY A 146 -8.64 3.84 0.62
CA GLY A 146 -8.46 2.40 0.59
C GLY A 146 -9.74 1.61 0.28
N GLY A 147 -10.84 1.93 0.99
CA GLY A 147 -12.17 1.36 0.71
C GLY A 147 -12.39 -0.02 1.33
N THR A 148 -13.10 -0.89 0.60
CA THR A 148 -13.56 -2.21 1.10
C THR A 148 -13.30 -3.30 0.08
N ASN A 149 -12.76 -4.42 0.54
CA ASN A 149 -12.62 -5.66 -0.21
C ASN A 149 -13.97 -6.39 -0.27
N PHE A 150 -14.82 -6.02 -1.23
CA PHE A 150 -16.15 -6.64 -1.38
C PHE A 150 -16.09 -8.09 -1.88
N GLY A 151 -17.12 -8.86 -1.49
CA GLY A 151 -17.25 -10.25 -1.89
C GLY A 151 -16.14 -11.11 -1.30
N ARG A 152 -15.65 -12.07 -2.08
CA ARG A 152 -14.64 -13.05 -1.63
C ARG A 152 -13.34 -13.08 -2.45
N THR A 153 -13.30 -12.33 -3.55
CA THR A 153 -12.13 -12.24 -4.44
C THR A 153 -11.53 -10.83 -4.45
N GLY A 154 -11.92 -9.97 -3.49
CA GLY A 154 -11.43 -8.60 -3.38
C GLY A 154 -10.14 -8.45 -2.57
N GLY A 155 -9.98 -9.23 -1.49
CA GLY A 155 -8.83 -9.15 -0.58
C GLY A 155 -8.15 -10.51 -0.38
N GLY A 156 -6.83 -10.50 -0.18
CA GLY A 156 -6.02 -11.69 0.03
C GLY A 156 -5.53 -11.83 1.47
N GLY A 157 -6.26 -12.56 2.32
CA GLY A 157 -5.85 -12.83 3.71
C GLY A 157 -5.98 -11.65 4.69
N PHE A 158 -6.48 -10.50 4.22
CA PHE A 158 -6.75 -9.31 5.02
C PHE A 158 -8.23 -9.19 5.37
N THR A 159 -8.58 -8.28 6.28
CA THR A 159 -9.98 -8.01 6.60
C THR A 159 -10.75 -7.46 5.39
N THR A 160 -12.08 -7.48 5.50
CA THR A 160 -12.96 -6.85 4.51
C THR A 160 -12.69 -5.34 4.39
N SER A 161 -12.35 -4.68 5.50
CA SER A 161 -11.95 -3.27 5.47
C SER A 161 -10.56 -3.12 4.84
N TYR A 162 -10.43 -2.16 3.92
CA TYR A 162 -9.15 -1.73 3.38
C TYR A 162 -8.88 -0.26 3.69
N ASP A 163 -9.39 0.26 4.81
CA ASP A 163 -9.29 1.69 5.21
C ASP A 163 -7.86 2.26 5.11
N PHE A 164 -6.87 1.47 5.50
CA PHE A 164 -5.44 1.78 5.43
C PHE A 164 -5.02 3.06 6.20
N ASP A 165 -5.88 3.57 7.08
CA ASP A 165 -5.73 4.89 7.71
C ASP A 165 -5.52 6.00 6.66
N GLY A 166 -6.16 5.87 5.49
CA GLY A 166 -6.04 6.82 4.38
C GLY A 166 -6.62 8.20 4.69
N PRO A 167 -6.21 9.27 3.97
CA PRO A 167 -6.84 10.59 4.02
C PRO A 167 -8.36 10.58 3.77
N ILE A 168 -8.85 9.62 3.00
CA ILE A 168 -10.27 9.30 2.86
C ILE A 168 -10.50 7.92 3.48
N ASP A 169 -11.43 7.83 4.42
CA ASP A 169 -11.72 6.58 5.12
C ASP A 169 -12.42 5.54 4.23
N GLU A 170 -12.63 4.34 4.77
CA GLU A 170 -13.33 3.22 4.11
C GLU A 170 -14.66 3.65 3.46
N TYR A 171 -15.41 4.54 4.09
CA TYR A 171 -16.75 4.95 3.67
C TYR A 171 -16.76 6.17 2.74
N GLY A 172 -15.59 6.68 2.37
CA GLY A 172 -15.47 7.84 1.51
C GLY A 172 -15.56 9.18 2.25
N LEU A 173 -15.50 9.18 3.59
CA LEU A 173 -15.49 10.40 4.39
C LEU A 173 -14.08 10.97 4.51
N VAL A 174 -13.99 12.29 4.58
CA VAL A 174 -12.72 13.00 4.73
C VAL A 174 -12.19 12.79 6.16
N ARG A 175 -10.99 12.21 6.29
CA ARG A 175 -10.34 11.95 7.58
C ARG A 175 -9.57 13.19 8.05
N PHE A 176 -10.11 13.91 9.03
CA PHE A 176 -9.38 14.98 9.72
C PHE A 176 -8.62 14.45 10.95
N PRO A 177 -7.40 14.96 11.21
CA PRO A 177 -6.73 16.07 10.52
C PRO A 177 -5.93 15.64 9.28
N LYS A 178 -5.79 14.33 9.01
CA LYS A 178 -4.88 13.79 7.98
C LYS A 178 -5.04 14.44 6.61
N TRP A 179 -6.26 14.45 6.08
CA TRP A 179 -6.55 15.04 4.77
C TRP A 179 -6.25 16.54 4.72
N GLY A 180 -6.71 17.30 5.73
CA GLY A 180 -6.53 18.75 5.79
C GLY A 180 -5.06 19.14 5.89
N HIS A 181 -4.31 18.44 6.74
CA HIS A 181 -2.87 18.70 6.94
C HIS A 181 -2.05 18.38 5.69
N LEU A 182 -2.37 17.30 4.97
CA LEU A 182 -1.74 16.99 3.69
C LEU A 182 -2.14 17.98 2.59
N LYS A 183 -3.39 18.47 2.59
CA LYS A 183 -3.81 19.53 1.67
C LYS A 183 -2.95 20.79 1.86
N GLU A 184 -2.78 21.27 3.10
CA GLU A 184 -1.93 22.44 3.41
C GLU A 184 -0.47 22.21 3.03
N LEU A 185 0.07 21.00 3.27
CA LEU A 185 1.40 20.62 2.79
C LEU A 185 1.49 20.78 1.26
N HIS A 186 0.53 20.26 0.50
CA HIS A 186 0.55 20.36 -0.96
C HIS A 186 0.40 21.80 -1.45
N GLU A 187 -0.43 22.62 -0.79
CA GLU A 187 -0.52 24.06 -1.08
C GLU A 187 0.84 24.75 -0.87
N ALA A 188 1.56 24.42 0.20
CA ALA A 188 2.92 24.92 0.44
C ALA A 188 3.92 24.43 -0.62
N ILE A 189 3.87 23.15 -1.03
CA ILE A 189 4.71 22.62 -2.11
C ILE A 189 4.40 23.31 -3.45
N LYS A 190 3.12 23.63 -3.72
CA LYS A 190 2.72 24.35 -4.94
C LYS A 190 3.26 25.77 -5.00
N LEU A 191 3.39 26.46 -3.87
CA LEU A 191 4.08 27.75 -3.81
C LEU A 191 5.58 27.64 -4.19
N CYS A 192 6.18 26.47 -3.95
CA CYS A 192 7.58 26.19 -4.25
C CYS A 192 7.83 25.70 -5.70
N GLU A 193 6.78 25.22 -6.39
CA GLU A 193 6.86 24.44 -7.64
C GLU A 193 7.72 25.11 -8.71
N ASN A 194 7.47 26.39 -9.00
CA ASN A 194 8.20 27.10 -10.05
C ASN A 194 9.71 27.19 -9.78
N VAL A 195 10.13 27.37 -8.53
CA VAL A 195 11.55 27.47 -8.18
C VAL A 195 12.20 26.09 -8.21
N VAL A 196 11.54 25.08 -7.64
CA VAL A 196 12.04 23.71 -7.55
C VAL A 196 12.21 23.10 -8.95
N LEU A 197 11.23 23.28 -9.86
CA LEU A 197 11.29 22.73 -11.22
C LEU A 197 12.32 23.42 -12.13
N ASN A 198 12.65 24.69 -11.87
CA ASN A 198 13.62 25.46 -12.68
C ASN A 198 15.03 25.49 -12.07
N THR A 199 15.26 24.79 -10.97
CA THR A 199 16.56 24.69 -10.31
C THR A 199 17.10 23.27 -10.49
N ASN A 200 18.31 23.14 -11.02
CA ASN A 200 18.90 21.83 -11.33
C ASN A 200 19.10 20.94 -10.09
N GLN A 201 19.59 21.53 -8.98
CA GLN A 201 19.90 20.80 -7.75
C GLN A 201 19.72 21.72 -6.53
N PRO A 202 19.28 21.19 -5.39
CA PRO A 202 19.26 21.93 -4.14
C PRO A 202 20.66 22.16 -3.58
N THR A 203 20.82 23.22 -2.78
CA THR A 203 22.01 23.44 -1.94
C THR A 203 21.69 23.08 -0.49
N ASN A 204 22.43 22.14 0.09
CA ASN A 204 22.32 21.81 1.49
C ASN A 204 23.10 22.81 2.36
N ILE A 205 22.51 23.18 3.49
CA ILE A 205 23.10 24.08 4.47
C ILE A 205 23.06 23.43 5.86
N ALA A 206 24.18 23.51 6.56
CA ALA A 206 24.26 23.06 7.95
C ALA A 206 23.63 24.13 8.86
N ILE A 207 22.54 23.77 9.53
CA ILE A 207 21.79 24.67 10.44
C ILE A 207 21.75 24.16 11.88
N GLY A 208 22.32 22.98 12.14
CA GLY A 208 22.47 22.39 13.47
C GLY A 208 22.95 20.94 13.40
N PRO A 209 23.20 20.28 14.55
CA PRO A 209 23.67 18.90 14.60
C PRO A 209 22.61 17.87 14.20
N SER A 210 21.32 18.18 14.42
CA SER A 210 20.18 17.34 14.05
C SER A 210 19.20 18.09 13.15
N GLN A 211 19.69 19.15 12.50
CA GLN A 211 18.89 20.03 11.64
C GLN A 211 19.54 20.18 10.28
N GLU A 212 18.75 19.98 9.23
CA GLU A 212 19.17 20.05 7.84
C GLU A 212 18.37 21.12 7.12
N GLY A 213 19.05 22.11 6.54
CA GLY A 213 18.43 23.09 5.67
C GLY A 213 18.74 22.79 4.22
N THR A 214 17.78 23.01 3.35
CA THR A 214 17.95 22.82 1.91
C THR A 214 17.35 24.02 1.19
N VAL A 215 18.10 24.60 0.25
CA VAL A 215 17.69 25.79 -0.51
C VAL A 215 17.65 25.47 -2.00
N TRP A 216 16.55 25.82 -2.64
CA TRP A 216 16.35 25.77 -4.09
C TRP A 216 16.32 27.20 -4.64
N GLY A 217 16.86 27.40 -5.85
CA GLY A 217 17.05 28.72 -6.44
C GLY A 217 18.35 29.39 -6.00
N ASP A 218 18.48 30.68 -6.31
CA ASP A 218 19.62 31.49 -5.91
C ASP A 218 19.30 32.24 -4.62
N PRO A 219 19.97 31.93 -3.49
CA PRO A 219 19.75 32.60 -2.20
C PRO A 219 20.04 34.10 -2.23
N SER A 220 20.86 34.57 -3.19
CA SER A 220 21.18 35.99 -3.39
C SER A 220 20.14 36.71 -4.25
N SER A 221 19.22 35.97 -4.85
CA SER A 221 18.10 36.49 -5.64
C SER A 221 16.80 36.56 -4.81
N LYS A 222 15.74 37.14 -5.38
CA LYS A 222 14.39 37.09 -4.79
C LYS A 222 13.65 35.75 -5.04
N ILE A 223 14.28 34.81 -5.74
CA ILE A 223 13.69 33.55 -6.18
C ILE A 223 14.40 32.42 -5.41
N CYS A 224 13.86 32.09 -4.24
CA CYS A 224 14.47 31.17 -3.29
C CYS A 224 13.39 30.41 -2.52
N VAL A 225 13.53 29.10 -2.43
CA VAL A 225 12.71 28.22 -1.58
C VAL A 225 13.61 27.55 -0.56
N ALA A 226 13.21 27.49 0.70
CA ALA A 226 13.92 26.75 1.73
C ALA A 226 13.04 25.71 2.43
N PHE A 227 13.65 24.58 2.75
CA PHE A 227 13.13 23.56 3.65
C PHE A 227 14.07 23.50 4.84
N LEU A 228 13.54 23.66 6.05
CA LEU A 228 14.32 23.55 7.29
C LEU A 228 13.78 22.36 8.09
N ALA A 229 14.55 21.29 8.17
CA ALA A 229 14.17 20.05 8.84
C ALA A 229 14.87 19.91 10.18
N ASN A 230 14.15 19.39 11.18
CA ASN A 230 14.68 18.87 12.42
C ASN A 230 14.36 17.38 12.49
N TYR A 231 15.40 16.55 12.45
CA TYR A 231 15.30 15.09 12.54
C TYR A 231 15.63 14.55 13.94
N ASP A 232 15.81 15.43 14.93
CA ASP A 232 15.70 15.05 16.34
C ASP A 232 14.23 14.71 16.63
N ASN A 233 13.97 13.50 17.11
CA ASN A 233 12.62 13.00 17.39
C ASN A 233 12.10 13.37 18.79
N THR A 234 12.92 14.05 19.59
CA THR A 234 12.65 14.35 21.01
C THR A 234 12.64 15.85 21.26
N ASN A 235 13.59 16.61 20.71
CA ASN A 235 13.78 18.01 21.06
C ASN A 235 13.45 18.97 19.92
N ASP A 236 12.72 20.03 20.27
CA ASP A 236 12.57 21.22 19.43
C ASP A 236 13.92 21.94 19.30
N ALA A 237 14.12 22.63 18.17
CA ALA A 237 15.34 23.39 17.91
C ALA A 237 15.04 24.78 17.36
N THR A 238 15.79 25.78 17.83
CA THR A 238 15.84 27.10 17.20
C THR A 238 17.09 27.18 16.33
N VAL A 239 16.93 27.38 15.03
CA VAL A 239 18.03 27.51 14.07
C VAL A 239 18.12 28.93 13.51
N VAL A 240 19.31 29.34 13.08
CA VAL A 240 19.51 30.62 12.38
C VAL A 240 19.65 30.35 10.88
N PHE A 241 18.79 30.96 10.07
CA PHE A 241 18.83 30.91 8.61
C PHE A 241 18.63 32.32 8.04
N GLN A 242 19.52 32.75 7.15
CA GLN A 242 19.51 34.10 6.55
C GLN A 242 19.30 35.25 7.57
N ASN A 243 20.03 35.22 8.69
CA ASN A 243 19.95 36.21 9.78
C ASN A 243 18.58 36.28 10.50
N ALA A 244 17.72 35.28 10.35
CA ALA A 244 16.49 35.12 11.11
C ALA A 244 16.51 33.82 11.91
N SER A 245 15.86 33.83 13.07
CA SER A 245 15.70 32.64 13.92
C SER A 245 14.39 31.94 13.60
N TYR A 246 14.43 30.62 13.50
CA TYR A 246 13.27 29.78 13.23
C TYR A 246 13.17 28.66 14.25
N ASP A 247 12.00 28.54 14.88
CA ASP A 247 11.68 27.41 15.75
C ASP A 247 11.14 26.24 14.92
N ILE A 248 11.82 25.11 15.00
CA ILE A 248 11.52 23.88 14.27
C ILE A 248 11.25 22.79 15.30
N PRO A 249 9.97 22.39 15.48
CA PRO A 249 9.62 21.30 16.39
C PRO A 249 10.36 20.00 16.10
N ALA A 250 10.45 19.12 17.09
CA ALA A 250 10.95 17.76 16.93
C ALA A 250 10.25 17.04 15.75
N TRP A 251 11.01 16.27 14.98
CA TRP A 251 10.55 15.48 13.84
C TRP A 251 9.68 16.28 12.85
N SER A 252 10.18 17.45 12.42
CA SER A 252 9.40 18.35 11.57
C SER A 252 10.19 19.02 10.45
N VAL A 253 9.49 19.45 9.41
CA VAL A 253 10.02 20.29 8.33
C VAL A 253 9.19 21.57 8.24
N SER A 254 9.86 22.71 8.25
CA SER A 254 9.29 24.03 7.92
C SER A 254 9.54 24.36 6.45
N ILE A 255 8.52 24.82 5.73
CA ILE A 255 8.59 25.18 4.31
C ILE A 255 8.50 26.71 4.17
N LEU A 256 9.47 27.29 3.45
CA LEU A 256 9.60 28.72 3.21
C LEU A 256 9.68 28.98 1.70
N PRO A 257 8.56 29.25 1.01
CA PRO A 257 8.54 29.44 -0.43
C PRO A 257 9.30 30.67 -0.94
N ASP A 258 9.67 31.57 -0.03
CA ASP A 258 10.42 32.81 -0.29
C ASP A 258 11.72 32.90 0.55
N CYS A 259 12.15 31.79 1.15
CA CYS A 259 13.26 31.69 2.10
C CYS A 259 13.14 32.57 3.37
N LYS A 260 11.95 33.12 3.66
CA LYS A 260 11.73 34.04 4.79
C LYS A 260 10.55 33.68 5.67
N ASN A 261 9.40 33.39 5.07
CA ASN A 261 8.16 33.17 5.79
C ASN A 261 7.85 31.67 5.82
N VAL A 262 7.72 31.10 7.01
CA VAL A 262 7.23 29.73 7.18
C VAL A 262 5.73 29.72 6.89
N VAL A 263 5.33 29.09 5.78
CA VAL A 263 3.91 28.94 5.42
C VAL A 263 3.31 27.64 5.93
N PHE A 264 4.16 26.64 6.22
CA PHE A 264 3.75 25.33 6.70
C PHE A 264 4.86 24.69 7.55
N ASN A 265 4.47 23.97 8.61
CA ASN A 265 5.36 23.07 9.33
C ASN A 265 4.65 21.74 9.60
N THR A 266 5.33 20.62 9.36
CA THR A 266 4.72 19.29 9.39
C THR A 266 4.23 18.83 10.76
N ALA A 267 4.75 19.40 11.86
CA ALA A 267 4.34 19.06 13.23
C ALA A 267 3.32 20.04 13.84
N LYS A 268 3.19 21.25 13.29
CA LYS A 268 2.20 22.24 13.78
C LYS A 268 0.81 21.81 13.33
N LYS A 269 -0.07 21.51 14.30
CA LYS A 269 -1.41 20.93 14.04
C LYS A 269 -2.26 21.79 13.11
N CYS A 270 -2.86 21.15 12.12
CA CYS A 270 -4.02 21.67 11.39
C CYS A 270 -5.32 21.10 11.99
N GLY A 271 -6.19 22.00 12.47
CA GLY A 271 -7.62 21.71 12.73
C GLY A 271 -7.98 20.80 13.90
N GLU A 272 -9.28 20.76 14.22
CA GLU A 272 -9.88 19.86 15.20
C GLU A 272 -10.12 18.47 14.61
N VAL A 273 -9.98 17.44 15.42
CA VAL A 273 -10.33 16.06 15.06
C VAL A 273 -11.85 15.96 14.95
N GLN A 274 -12.35 15.60 13.77
CA GLN A 274 -13.78 15.29 13.60
C GLN A 274 -14.00 13.79 13.79
N PHE A 275 -14.83 13.43 14.77
CA PHE A 275 -15.30 12.07 14.94
C PHE A 275 -16.63 11.90 14.19
N GLY A 276 -16.68 10.98 13.23
CA GLY A 276 -17.94 10.53 12.67
C GLY A 276 -18.75 9.82 13.76
N GLY A 277 -19.96 10.30 14.02
CA GLY A 277 -20.90 9.60 14.90
C GLY A 277 -21.60 8.50 14.12
N ASP A 278 -21.58 7.28 14.64
CA ASP A 278 -22.39 6.19 14.08
C ASP A 278 -23.85 6.39 14.52
N SER A 279 -24.72 6.68 13.57
CA SER A 279 -26.16 6.78 13.81
C SER A 279 -26.82 5.46 13.46
N SER A 280 -26.89 4.55 14.44
CA SER A 280 -27.58 3.28 14.23
C SER A 280 -29.10 3.47 14.13
N SER A 281 -29.69 3.05 13.02
CA SER A 281 -31.14 2.97 12.88
C SER A 281 -31.66 1.74 13.63
N ASN A 282 -32.33 1.94 14.77
CA ASN A 282 -32.79 0.88 15.68
C ASN A 282 -34.02 0.06 15.21
N ASN A 283 -34.22 -0.13 13.91
CA ASN A 283 -35.31 -0.97 13.44
C ASN A 283 -34.90 -2.46 13.52
N PRO A 284 -35.62 -3.30 14.31
CA PRO A 284 -35.27 -4.71 14.43
C PRO A 284 -35.50 -5.43 13.09
N LEU A 285 -34.48 -6.13 12.63
CA LEU A 285 -34.57 -7.02 11.47
C LEU A 285 -35.38 -8.27 11.81
N LYS A 286 -36.14 -8.79 10.83
CA LYS A 286 -36.80 -10.10 10.92
C LYS A 286 -35.91 -11.14 10.27
N TRP A 287 -35.55 -12.19 11.01
CA TRP A 287 -34.62 -13.22 10.56
C TRP A 287 -35.33 -14.54 10.25
N GLU A 288 -34.86 -15.21 9.20
CA GLU A 288 -35.15 -16.61 8.90
C GLU A 288 -33.83 -17.40 8.97
N VAL A 289 -33.88 -18.66 9.37
CA VAL A 289 -32.68 -19.48 9.61
C VAL A 289 -32.75 -20.75 8.76
N PHE A 290 -31.67 -21.00 8.02
CA PHE A 290 -31.42 -22.26 7.34
C PHE A 290 -30.16 -22.91 7.92
N VAL A 291 -30.24 -24.19 8.26
CA VAL A 291 -29.13 -24.93 8.86
C VAL A 291 -28.46 -25.77 7.78
N GLU A 292 -27.25 -25.38 7.41
CA GLU A 292 -26.39 -26.13 6.48
C GLU A 292 -26.05 -27.51 7.09
N LYS A 293 -26.29 -28.60 6.35
CA LYS A 293 -25.89 -29.96 6.72
C LYS A 293 -24.40 -30.19 6.45
N ALA A 294 -23.72 -30.88 7.38
CA ALA A 294 -22.35 -31.28 7.19
C ALA A 294 -22.22 -32.44 6.18
N GLY A 295 -21.17 -32.41 5.36
CA GLY A 295 -20.82 -33.49 4.43
C GLY A 295 -21.43 -33.33 3.02
N ILE A 296 -21.75 -34.46 2.39
CA ILE A 296 -22.18 -34.52 0.99
C ILE A 296 -23.68 -34.18 0.88
N TRP A 297 -24.00 -33.16 0.08
CA TRP A 297 -25.37 -32.72 -0.17
C TRP A 297 -26.08 -33.52 -1.28
N GLY A 298 -25.30 -34.07 -2.21
CA GLY A 298 -25.78 -34.88 -3.32
C GLY A 298 -26.02 -36.35 -2.95
N LYS A 299 -26.40 -37.15 -3.96
CA LYS A 299 -26.43 -38.61 -3.81
C LYS A 299 -25.03 -39.21 -3.72
N GLU A 300 -24.05 -38.53 -4.33
CA GLU A 300 -22.65 -38.94 -4.44
C GLU A 300 -21.76 -37.70 -4.27
N ALA A 301 -20.48 -37.92 -3.98
CA ALA A 301 -19.49 -36.84 -3.91
C ALA A 301 -19.18 -36.29 -5.31
N ASP A 302 -18.93 -34.98 -5.41
CA ASP A 302 -18.58 -34.32 -6.68
C ASP A 302 -17.24 -34.83 -7.26
N LEU A 303 -16.34 -35.29 -6.40
CA LEU A 303 -15.04 -35.85 -6.76
C LEU A 303 -14.68 -36.98 -5.79
N VAL A 304 -14.30 -38.15 -6.34
CA VAL A 304 -13.73 -39.26 -5.58
C VAL A 304 -12.29 -39.48 -6.02
N TYR A 305 -11.36 -39.43 -5.06
CA TYR A 305 -9.93 -39.58 -5.32
C TYR A 305 -9.28 -40.42 -4.21
N ASN A 306 -8.38 -41.34 -4.58
CA ASN A 306 -7.63 -42.15 -3.62
C ASN A 306 -6.38 -41.39 -3.15
N GLY A 307 -6.59 -40.38 -2.32
CA GLY A 307 -5.54 -39.52 -1.76
C GLY A 307 -6.06 -38.15 -1.34
N LEU A 308 -5.16 -37.33 -0.81
CA LEU A 308 -5.45 -35.91 -0.52
C LEU A 308 -5.21 -35.06 -1.77
N VAL A 309 -6.00 -34.00 -1.90
CA VAL A 309 -5.96 -33.05 -3.02
C VAL A 309 -5.74 -31.64 -2.50
N ASP A 310 -5.09 -30.79 -3.31
CA ASP A 310 -4.92 -29.38 -3.02
C ASP A 310 -6.24 -28.61 -3.21
N GLN A 311 -6.57 -27.72 -2.27
CA GLN A 311 -7.83 -26.99 -2.27
C GLN A 311 -7.97 -26.07 -3.49
N LEU A 312 -6.96 -25.25 -3.79
CA LEU A 312 -7.01 -24.30 -4.91
C LEU A 312 -7.10 -25.03 -6.24
N ASN A 313 -6.41 -26.17 -6.37
CA ASN A 313 -6.48 -26.97 -7.58
C ASN A 313 -7.87 -27.57 -7.81
N VAL A 314 -8.60 -27.94 -6.75
CA VAL A 314 -9.95 -28.49 -6.86
C VAL A 314 -10.99 -27.40 -7.04
N THR A 315 -11.00 -26.41 -6.16
CA THR A 315 -12.05 -25.37 -6.18
C THR A 315 -11.84 -24.36 -7.30
N LYS A 316 -10.61 -24.25 -7.84
CA LYS A 316 -10.21 -23.19 -8.78
C LYS A 316 -10.54 -21.80 -8.26
N ASP A 317 -10.48 -21.64 -6.93
CA ASP A 317 -10.90 -20.45 -6.20
C ASP A 317 -12.36 -20.03 -6.47
N ALA A 318 -13.24 -20.97 -6.85
CA ALA A 318 -14.68 -20.70 -6.99
C ALA A 318 -15.41 -20.63 -5.64
N SER A 319 -14.82 -21.20 -4.59
CA SER A 319 -15.35 -21.22 -3.22
C SER A 319 -14.20 -21.25 -2.21
N ASP A 320 -14.43 -20.63 -1.04
CA ASP A 320 -13.52 -20.66 0.11
C ASP A 320 -13.53 -22.03 0.82
N TYR A 321 -14.54 -22.84 0.54
CA TYR A 321 -14.81 -24.09 1.24
C TYR A 321 -14.56 -25.30 0.34
N LEU A 322 -13.87 -26.31 0.88
CA LEU A 322 -13.74 -27.64 0.30
C LEU A 322 -13.97 -28.69 1.39
N TRP A 323 -14.92 -29.59 1.14
CA TRP A 323 -15.18 -30.73 2.02
C TRP A 323 -14.23 -31.88 1.71
N TYR A 324 -13.46 -32.30 2.71
CA TYR A 324 -12.72 -33.56 2.69
C TYR A 324 -13.51 -34.60 3.48
N THR A 325 -13.99 -35.63 2.79
CA THR A 325 -14.82 -36.68 3.39
C THR A 325 -14.16 -38.04 3.23
N THR A 326 -14.07 -38.80 4.32
CA THR A 326 -13.60 -40.18 4.33
C THR A 326 -14.43 -40.99 5.33
N SER A 327 -14.48 -42.30 5.15
CA SER A 327 -15.15 -43.24 6.05
C SER A 327 -14.10 -44.15 6.72
N ILE A 328 -14.23 -44.34 8.02
CA ILE A 328 -13.41 -45.27 8.80
C ILE A 328 -14.36 -46.29 9.40
N ASP A 329 -14.25 -47.54 8.94
CA ASP A 329 -15.02 -48.64 9.51
C ASP A 329 -14.35 -49.13 10.79
N VAL A 330 -15.08 -49.06 11.90
CA VAL A 330 -14.62 -49.51 13.22
C VAL A 330 -15.19 -50.89 13.51
N GLY A 331 -14.33 -51.86 13.82
CA GLY A 331 -14.74 -53.21 14.20
C GLY A 331 -15.50 -53.25 15.54
N GLY A 332 -16.50 -54.12 15.66
CA GLY A 332 -17.31 -54.24 16.90
C GLY A 332 -16.55 -54.74 18.14
N ASN A 333 -15.29 -55.17 17.99
CA ASN A 333 -14.48 -55.78 19.05
C ASN A 333 -13.30 -54.93 19.52
N GLU A 334 -13.18 -53.70 19.00
CA GLU A 334 -12.09 -52.77 19.34
C GLU A 334 -12.03 -52.50 20.85
N GLU A 335 -10.82 -52.44 21.40
CA GLU A 335 -10.61 -52.32 22.85
C GLU A 335 -11.20 -51.04 23.43
N PHE A 336 -11.13 -49.94 22.69
CA PHE A 336 -11.66 -48.65 23.13
C PHE A 336 -13.18 -48.65 23.34
N MET A 337 -13.90 -49.53 22.64
CA MET A 337 -15.34 -49.70 22.85
C MET A 337 -15.67 -50.51 24.12
N LYS A 338 -14.71 -51.30 24.62
CA LYS A 338 -14.88 -52.12 25.84
C LYS A 338 -14.47 -51.37 27.10
N ASP A 339 -13.40 -50.59 27.04
CA ASP A 339 -12.86 -49.86 28.20
C ASP A 339 -13.31 -48.40 28.26
N GLY A 340 -13.97 -47.90 27.21
CA GLY A 340 -14.46 -46.52 27.11
C GLY A 340 -13.37 -45.49 26.82
N SER A 341 -12.17 -45.93 26.40
CA SER A 341 -11.11 -45.02 25.97
C SER A 341 -11.48 -44.29 24.67
N GLN A 342 -10.88 -43.11 24.48
CA GLN A 342 -11.17 -42.26 23.33
C GLN A 342 -10.11 -42.43 22.24
N LEU A 343 -10.56 -42.42 20.99
CA LEU A 343 -9.67 -42.31 19.84
C LEU A 343 -9.26 -40.86 19.60
N ALA A 344 -7.98 -40.65 19.29
CA ALA A 344 -7.47 -39.36 18.88
C ALA A 344 -7.49 -39.24 17.34
N LEU A 345 -8.23 -38.26 16.83
CA LEU A 345 -8.16 -37.85 15.43
C LEU A 345 -7.10 -36.76 15.27
N VAL A 346 -6.06 -37.05 14.49
CA VAL A 346 -4.99 -36.09 14.20
C VAL A 346 -5.06 -35.70 12.72
N ILE A 347 -5.31 -34.42 12.46
CA ILE A 347 -5.36 -33.86 11.11
C ILE A 347 -4.26 -32.81 10.97
N GLN A 348 -3.33 -33.05 10.04
CA GLN A 348 -2.37 -32.05 9.61
C GLN A 348 -2.91 -31.36 8.35
N PHE A 349 -2.93 -30.03 8.34
CA PHE A 349 -3.47 -29.24 7.25
C PHE A 349 -2.58 -28.03 6.95
N GLN A 350 -2.64 -27.56 5.71
CA GLN A 350 -1.97 -26.33 5.24
C GLN A 350 -2.97 -25.21 4.92
N SER A 351 -4.28 -25.46 5.12
CA SER A 351 -5.32 -24.45 4.95
C SER A 351 -5.31 -23.41 6.07
N HIS A 352 -5.97 -22.28 5.84
CA HIS A 352 -6.09 -21.22 6.85
C HIS A 352 -6.99 -21.63 8.04
N HIS A 353 -7.99 -22.49 7.77
CA HIS A 353 -8.98 -22.94 8.75
C HIS A 353 -9.38 -24.41 8.49
N LEU A 354 -9.76 -25.10 9.57
CA LEU A 354 -10.27 -26.47 9.53
C LEU A 354 -11.44 -26.62 10.51
N HIS A 355 -12.52 -27.25 10.04
CA HIS A 355 -13.60 -27.74 10.89
C HIS A 355 -13.72 -29.25 10.69
N ALA A 356 -13.66 -30.02 11.78
CA ALA A 356 -13.76 -31.47 11.75
C ALA A 356 -15.15 -31.92 12.20
N PHE A 357 -15.81 -32.73 11.38
CA PHE A 357 -17.11 -33.31 11.68
C PHE A 357 -17.00 -34.84 11.73
N VAL A 358 -17.58 -35.47 12.75
CA VAL A 358 -17.68 -36.93 12.86
C VAL A 358 -19.15 -37.30 12.97
N ASN A 359 -19.60 -38.18 12.06
CA ASN A 359 -21.00 -38.61 11.98
C ASN A 359 -22.01 -37.44 11.92
N GLY A 360 -21.63 -36.35 11.24
CA GLY A 360 -22.46 -35.15 11.08
C GLY A 360 -22.39 -34.16 12.25
N GLU A 361 -21.68 -34.49 13.33
CA GLU A 361 -21.52 -33.62 14.48
C GLU A 361 -20.16 -32.91 14.46
N LEU A 362 -20.16 -31.61 14.74
CA LEU A 362 -18.94 -30.81 14.84
C LEU A 362 -18.14 -31.27 16.06
N LEU A 363 -16.91 -31.73 15.85
CA LEU A 363 -15.97 -31.95 16.96
C LEU A 363 -15.59 -30.57 17.52
N ASN A 364 -15.74 -30.39 18.83
CA ASN A 364 -15.58 -29.12 19.55
C ASN A 364 -14.47 -28.23 18.96
N LYS A 365 -14.80 -26.94 18.74
CA LYS A 365 -13.88 -25.91 18.24
C LYS A 365 -12.59 -25.93 19.07
N GLY A 366 -11.48 -26.35 18.45
CA GLY A 366 -10.14 -26.07 18.96
C GLY A 366 -9.86 -24.59 18.95
#